data_AF-Y0KIQ7-F1
#
_entry.id   AF-Y0KIQ7-F1
#
_cell.length_a   1.000
_cell.length_b   1.000
_cell.length_c   1.000
_cell.angle_alpha   90.00
_cell.angle_beta   90.00
_cell.angle_gamma   90.00
#
_symmetry.space_group_name_H-M   'P 1'
#
loop_
_entity.id
_entity.type
_entity.pdbx_description
1 polymer ?
#
loop_
_entity_poly.entity_id
_entity_poly.type
_entity_poly.pdbx_seq_one_letter_code
_entity_poly.pdbx_strand_id
1 'polypeptide(L)'
;MLIWFVIVYLMISIGIGLVAATRVHNTKDYAVAGRHLPLPVVMATVFATWFGAEAVFGVSATFVQEGLNGVAADPFGSSMCLIIAGFFFSTQLYKLNIITLGDFYRMRYNRSVEVLTTIAIVVSYLGWVAAQIKALGLIFNMITHGAISEEAGMILGTAIVLTYTTLGGMLSVAVLDFVQMIVVIGGLLYIGSIVSGMTGGVAPVIEHARQAGKLDFFPKGADVWVWITFLGGWVTMMLGSIPQQDVFQRITSAKSAKIALWGSLLGASVYFCFTFVPMFIAYSATLIDPAVYGKLVAEDSQRVLPTLVLEHTPLLAQAIFFGAVLSAIMSCSSATLLAPSVSFAENIVKGYMPHLTDKGFLRVMRFCLVGFAICVLLYALNSELSIFGMVESAYKITLAGAFIPLIFGAFWKRSTSQGALAAIVGGIGSWVLIEVLIGEASLIPPQLIGLAVSAVGMVAGSLLPQKIGGNPEKPQGYLHEHAARPHQH
;
A
#
# COMPACT_ATOMS: atom_id res chain seq x y z
N MET A 1 20.20 -23.13 12.02
CA MET A 1 21.17 -22.02 12.08
C MET A 1 20.60 -20.73 11.47
N LEU A 2 19.93 -20.78 10.31
CA LEU A 2 19.28 -19.64 9.65
C LEU A 2 18.36 -18.81 10.58
N ILE A 3 17.51 -19.48 11.35
CA ILE A 3 16.55 -18.84 12.27
C ILE A 3 17.22 -17.88 13.28
N TRP A 4 18.45 -18.17 13.72
CA TRP A 4 19.15 -17.30 14.68
C TRP A 4 19.58 -15.98 14.07
N PHE A 5 20.02 -15.98 12.81
CA PHE A 5 20.31 -14.73 12.08
C PHE A 5 19.06 -13.88 11.91
N VAL A 6 17.93 -14.53 11.61
CA VAL A 6 16.63 -13.87 11.52
C VAL A 6 16.22 -13.26 12.87
N ILE A 7 16.34 -14.01 13.95
CA ILE A 7 16.02 -13.51 15.31
C ILE A 7 16.88 -12.30 15.66
N VAL A 8 18.20 -12.36 15.41
CA VAL A 8 19.10 -11.22 15.66
C VAL A 8 18.69 -10.00 14.84
N TYR A 9 18.39 -10.17 13.55
CA TYR A 9 17.91 -9.09 12.70
C TYR A 9 16.59 -8.47 13.21
N LEU A 10 15.62 -9.30 13.62
CA LEU A 10 14.36 -8.85 14.19
C LEU A 10 14.58 -8.06 15.49
N MET A 11 15.44 -8.54 16.38
CA MET A 11 15.77 -7.87 17.63
C MET A 11 16.42 -6.50 17.40
N ILE A 12 17.34 -6.40 16.43
CA ILE A 12 17.96 -5.12 16.04
C ILE A 12 16.90 -4.16 15.51
N SER A 13 16.03 -4.64 14.61
CA SER A 13 14.97 -3.82 14.01
C SER A 13 13.97 -3.31 15.06
N ILE A 14 13.50 -4.20 15.94
CA ILE A 14 12.63 -3.82 17.07
C ILE A 14 13.35 -2.80 17.96
N GLY A 15 14.63 -3.03 18.28
CA GLY A 15 15.45 -2.11 19.07
C GLY A 15 15.51 -0.70 18.49
N ILE A 16 15.79 -0.57 17.19
CA ILE A 16 15.81 0.73 16.49
C ILE A 16 14.43 1.40 16.59
N GLY A 17 13.35 0.66 16.35
CA GLY A 17 11.99 1.16 16.42
C GLY A 17 11.60 1.67 17.80
N LEU A 18 11.98 0.93 18.86
CA LEU A 18 11.74 1.30 20.25
C LEU A 18 12.56 2.52 20.68
N VAL A 19 13.83 2.61 20.26
CA VAL A 19 14.66 3.80 20.52
C VAL A 19 14.04 5.03 19.85
N ALA A 20 13.59 4.92 18.60
CA ALA A 20 12.90 6.02 17.93
C ALA A 20 11.57 6.38 18.63
N ALA A 21 10.87 5.40 19.21
CA ALA A 21 9.60 5.62 19.91
C ALA A 21 9.74 6.50 21.16
N THR A 22 10.93 6.52 21.78
CA THR A 22 11.21 7.42 22.92
C THR A 22 11.09 8.90 22.57
N ARG A 23 11.11 9.26 21.28
CA ARG A 23 11.00 10.63 20.80
C ARG A 23 9.57 11.07 20.50
N VAL A 24 8.58 10.20 20.70
CA VAL A 24 7.18 10.48 20.38
C VAL A 24 6.45 10.96 21.63
N HIS A 25 6.13 12.25 21.67
CA HIS A 25 5.57 12.88 22.87
C HIS A 25 4.11 13.29 22.73
N ASN A 26 3.65 13.53 21.50
CA ASN A 26 2.33 14.09 21.20
C ASN A 26 1.73 13.48 19.92
N THR A 27 0.48 13.83 19.61
CA THR A 27 -0.24 13.32 18.43
C THR A 27 0.45 13.70 17.10
N LYS A 28 1.05 14.88 17.01
CA LYS A 28 1.74 15.36 15.78
C LYS A 28 3.00 14.54 15.49
N ASP A 29 3.76 14.18 16.52
CA ASP A 29 4.92 13.29 16.40
C ASP A 29 4.48 11.89 15.94
N TYR A 30 3.41 11.38 16.55
CA TYR A 30 2.89 10.04 16.28
C TYR A 30 2.27 9.91 14.88
N ALA A 31 1.46 10.87 14.45
CA ALA A 31 0.73 10.79 13.19
C ALA A 31 1.56 11.26 12.00
N VAL A 32 2.38 12.31 12.13
CA VAL A 32 3.06 12.93 10.98
C VAL A 32 4.55 13.20 11.22
N ALA A 33 5.17 12.59 12.25
CA ALA A 33 6.59 12.75 12.54
C ALA A 33 7.02 14.23 12.62
N GLY A 34 6.18 15.07 13.25
CA GLY A 34 6.47 16.49 13.45
C GLY A 34 6.55 17.34 12.17
N ARG A 35 6.32 16.76 10.97
CA ARG A 35 6.48 17.41 9.66
C ARG A 35 7.91 17.89 9.37
N HIS A 36 8.92 17.16 9.82
CA HIS A 36 10.32 17.55 9.68
C HIS A 36 11.18 16.51 8.93
N LEU A 37 10.58 15.56 8.21
CA LEU A 37 11.34 14.51 7.54
C LEU A 37 12.15 15.07 6.35
N PRO A 38 13.47 14.79 6.28
CA PRO A 38 14.31 15.19 5.15
C PRO A 38 14.10 14.28 3.93
N LEU A 39 14.56 14.74 2.76
CA LEU A 39 14.33 14.06 1.48
C LEU A 39 14.72 12.57 1.43
N PRO A 40 15.91 12.14 1.91
CA PRO A 40 16.27 10.73 1.86
C PRO A 40 15.33 9.84 2.68
N VAL A 41 14.84 10.37 3.80
CA VAL A 41 13.91 9.65 4.67
C VAL A 41 12.53 9.58 4.01
N VAL A 42 12.02 10.68 3.45
CA VAL A 42 10.73 10.65 2.72
C VAL A 42 10.79 9.67 1.53
N MET A 43 11.86 9.71 0.74
CA MET A 43 12.08 8.77 -0.35
C MET A 43 12.07 7.31 0.14
N ALA A 44 12.82 7.02 1.20
CA ALA A 44 12.89 5.68 1.77
C ALA A 44 11.54 5.22 2.31
N THR A 45 10.79 6.10 2.95
CA THR A 45 9.47 5.77 3.47
C THR A 45 8.44 5.49 2.38
N VAL A 46 8.50 6.21 1.26
CA VAL A 46 7.64 5.94 0.10
C VAL A 46 7.99 4.59 -0.51
N PHE A 47 9.29 4.33 -0.72
CA PHE A 47 9.77 3.02 -1.20
C PHE A 47 9.35 1.88 -0.27
N ALA A 48 9.70 1.96 1.02
CA ALA A 48 9.52 0.87 1.97
C ALA A 48 8.04 0.56 2.26
N THR A 49 7.17 1.57 2.23
CA THR A 49 5.72 1.36 2.41
C THR A 49 5.14 0.53 1.28
N TRP A 50 5.64 0.70 0.04
CA TRP A 50 5.09 0.03 -1.15
C TRP A 50 5.86 -1.23 -1.53
N PHE A 51 7.14 -1.30 -1.18
CA PHE A 51 7.97 -2.47 -1.38
C PHE A 51 7.79 -3.47 -0.23
N GLY A 52 6.63 -4.13 -0.18
CA GLY A 52 6.28 -5.16 0.79
C GLY A 52 6.26 -6.58 0.22
N ALA A 53 5.50 -7.47 0.88
CA ALA A 53 5.25 -8.85 0.44
C ALA A 53 4.68 -8.95 -0.98
N GLU A 54 3.83 -8.00 -1.36
CA GLU A 54 3.27 -7.93 -2.71
C GLU A 54 4.38 -7.80 -3.76
N ALA A 55 5.25 -6.80 -3.65
CA ALA A 55 6.35 -6.59 -4.59
C ALA A 55 7.34 -7.78 -4.65
N VAL A 56 7.61 -8.41 -3.50
CA VAL A 56 8.61 -9.49 -3.40
C VAL A 56 8.05 -10.86 -3.79
N PHE A 57 6.81 -11.18 -3.41
CA PHE A 57 6.19 -12.49 -3.63
C PHE A 57 5.02 -12.44 -4.60
N GLY A 58 4.08 -11.51 -4.40
CA GLY A 58 2.89 -11.39 -5.25
C GLY A 58 3.26 -11.12 -6.71
N VAL A 59 3.92 -10.00 -6.97
CA VAL A 59 4.30 -9.56 -8.32
C VAL A 59 5.25 -10.55 -8.98
N SER A 60 6.22 -11.09 -8.24
CA SER A 60 7.13 -12.09 -8.80
C SER A 60 6.42 -13.39 -9.17
N ALA A 61 5.46 -13.84 -8.35
CA ALA A 61 4.67 -15.04 -8.60
C ALA A 61 3.76 -14.85 -9.82
N THR A 62 3.02 -13.73 -9.86
CA THR A 62 2.17 -13.36 -11.00
C THR A 62 2.99 -13.20 -12.27
N PHE A 63 4.17 -12.59 -12.23
CA PHE A 63 5.06 -12.49 -13.39
C PHE A 63 5.46 -13.87 -13.93
N VAL A 64 5.80 -14.82 -13.05
CA VAL A 64 6.17 -16.17 -13.51
C VAL A 64 4.98 -16.88 -14.16
N GLN A 65 3.75 -16.69 -13.66
CA GLN A 65 2.54 -17.29 -14.21
C GLN A 65 2.05 -16.59 -15.49
N GLU A 66 1.99 -15.27 -15.50
CA GLU A 66 1.25 -14.47 -16.49
C GLU A 66 2.13 -13.50 -17.30
N GLY A 67 3.38 -13.28 -16.89
CA GLY A 67 4.28 -12.31 -17.52
C GLY A 67 3.93 -10.85 -17.18
N LEU A 68 4.45 -9.91 -17.96
CA LEU A 68 4.24 -8.47 -17.79
C LEU A 68 2.77 -8.06 -17.90
N ASN A 69 1.96 -8.82 -18.64
CA ASN A 69 0.55 -8.55 -18.79
C ASN A 69 -0.23 -8.69 -17.47
N GLY A 70 0.08 -9.71 -16.66
CA GLY A 70 -0.57 -9.95 -15.37
C GLY A 70 -0.15 -8.99 -14.26
N VAL A 71 0.99 -8.30 -14.42
CA VAL A 71 1.55 -7.37 -13.43
C VAL A 71 1.32 -5.90 -13.80
N ALA A 72 0.29 -5.61 -14.60
CA ALA A 72 -0.07 -4.25 -14.97
C ALA A 72 -0.49 -3.41 -13.74
N ALA A 73 -1.13 -4.04 -12.75
CA ALA A 73 -1.49 -3.38 -11.51
C ALA A 73 -0.25 -2.95 -10.71
N ASP A 74 0.66 -3.87 -10.38
CA ASP A 74 1.91 -3.61 -9.67
C ASP A 74 3.07 -4.27 -10.43
N PRO A 75 4.14 -3.53 -10.82
CA PRO A 75 4.53 -2.20 -10.31
C PRO A 75 4.04 -1.01 -11.11
N PHE A 76 3.44 -1.20 -12.29
CA PHE A 76 3.14 -0.10 -13.20
C PHE A 76 2.06 0.83 -12.64
N GLY A 77 0.90 0.29 -12.26
CA GLY A 77 -0.18 1.08 -11.63
C GLY A 77 0.25 1.71 -10.30
N SER A 78 0.84 0.93 -9.40
CA SER A 78 1.35 1.40 -8.10
C SER A 78 2.34 2.57 -8.22
N SER A 79 3.31 2.46 -9.14
CA SER A 79 4.31 3.54 -9.35
C SER A 79 3.67 4.79 -9.96
N MET A 80 2.73 4.61 -10.90
CA MET A 80 1.98 5.72 -11.49
C MET A 80 1.10 6.43 -10.44
N CYS A 81 0.47 5.69 -9.53
CA CYS A 81 -0.24 6.27 -8.38
C CYS A 81 0.66 7.25 -7.62
N LEU A 82 1.84 6.79 -7.20
CA LEU A 82 2.77 7.59 -6.41
C LEU A 82 3.28 8.82 -7.18
N ILE A 83 3.52 8.68 -8.49
CA ILE A 83 3.94 9.80 -9.35
C ILE A 83 2.81 10.82 -9.50
N ILE A 84 1.59 10.37 -9.77
CA ILE A 84 0.41 11.23 -9.92
C ILE A 84 0.09 11.94 -8.59
N ALA A 85 0.06 11.21 -7.48
CA ALA A 85 -0.16 11.76 -6.14
C ALA A 85 0.92 12.78 -5.77
N GLY A 86 2.18 12.44 -6.02
CA GLY A 86 3.33 13.31 -5.84
C GLY A 86 3.20 14.60 -6.65
N PHE A 87 2.93 14.51 -7.95
CA PHE A 87 2.89 15.68 -8.84
C PHE A 87 1.66 16.57 -8.60
N PHE A 88 0.47 15.98 -8.55
CA PHE A 88 -0.79 16.74 -8.54
C PHE A 88 -1.28 17.10 -7.14
N PHE A 89 -1.05 16.26 -6.14
CA PHE A 89 -1.67 16.43 -4.82
C PHE A 89 -0.69 16.90 -3.73
N SER A 90 0.60 16.60 -3.85
CA SER A 90 1.56 16.85 -2.77
C SER A 90 1.60 18.31 -2.31
N THR A 91 1.74 19.25 -3.24
CA THR A 91 1.88 20.67 -2.91
C THR A 91 0.58 21.25 -2.35
N GLN A 92 -0.56 20.82 -2.89
CA GLN A 92 -1.87 21.30 -2.44
C GLN A 92 -2.18 20.83 -1.03
N LEU A 93 -2.04 19.52 -0.77
CA LEU A 93 -2.41 18.94 0.52
C LEU A 93 -1.38 19.24 1.61
N TYR A 94 -0.09 19.37 1.26
CA TYR A 94 0.94 19.80 2.19
C TYR A 94 0.58 21.14 2.85
N LYS A 95 0.10 22.09 2.05
CA LYS A 95 -0.26 23.45 2.49
C LYS A 95 -1.52 23.52 3.35
N LEU A 96 -2.38 22.50 3.33
CA LEU A 96 -3.58 22.46 4.16
C LEU A 96 -3.28 22.22 5.64
N ASN A 97 -2.06 21.80 5.99
CA ASN A 97 -1.64 21.53 7.37
C ASN A 97 -2.58 20.58 8.15
N ILE A 98 -3.22 19.66 7.44
CA ILE A 98 -4.08 18.60 7.99
C ILE A 98 -3.26 17.37 8.44
N ILE A 99 -3.88 16.51 9.25
CA ILE A 99 -3.29 15.23 9.73
C ILE A 99 -3.71 14.09 8.81
N THR A 100 -4.97 14.09 8.36
CA THR A 100 -5.57 12.98 7.60
C THR A 100 -6.16 13.45 6.28
N LEU A 101 -6.31 12.52 5.33
CA LEU A 101 -7.10 12.79 4.13
C LEU A 101 -8.58 12.98 4.45
N GLY A 102 -9.10 12.34 5.51
CA GLY A 102 -10.46 12.59 6.02
C GLY A 102 -10.71 14.07 6.32
N ASP A 103 -9.72 14.77 6.88
CA ASP A 103 -9.82 16.21 7.15
C ASP A 103 -10.02 17.01 5.85
N PHE A 104 -9.35 16.62 4.76
CA PHE A 104 -9.57 17.26 3.45
C PHE A 104 -11.02 17.09 3.00
N TYR A 105 -11.59 15.88 3.10
CA TYR A 105 -12.99 15.64 2.74
C TYR A 105 -13.95 16.44 3.62
N ARG A 106 -13.69 16.55 4.93
CA ARG A 106 -14.47 17.41 5.83
C ARG A 106 -14.39 18.87 5.42
N MET A 107 -13.18 19.36 5.14
CA MET A 107 -12.94 20.76 4.79
C MET A 107 -13.56 21.12 3.44
N ARG A 108 -13.49 20.21 2.46
CA ARG A 108 -14.03 20.40 1.10
C ARG A 108 -15.54 20.23 1.03
N TYR A 109 -16.08 19.27 1.76
CA TYR A 109 -17.46 18.84 1.69
C TYR A 109 -18.13 19.00 3.06
N ASN A 110 -18.34 17.89 3.78
CA ASN A 110 -18.96 17.87 5.10
C ASN A 110 -18.54 16.62 5.89
N ARG A 111 -19.06 16.52 7.12
CA ARG A 111 -18.79 15.41 8.04
C ARG A 111 -19.24 14.04 7.50
N SER A 112 -20.36 13.98 6.77
CA SER A 112 -20.86 12.72 6.22
C SER A 112 -19.92 12.16 5.16
N VAL A 113 -19.43 13.01 4.25
CA VAL A 113 -18.45 12.61 3.24
C VAL A 113 -17.15 12.15 3.90
N GLU A 114 -16.62 12.91 4.87
CA GLU A 114 -15.43 12.53 5.65
C GLU A 114 -15.54 11.12 6.24
N VAL A 115 -16.63 10.83 6.96
CA VAL A 115 -16.80 9.55 7.65
C VAL A 115 -16.91 8.41 6.65
N LEU A 116 -17.72 8.55 5.60
CA LEU A 116 -17.88 7.49 4.60
C LEU A 116 -16.58 7.20 3.84
N THR A 117 -15.85 8.24 3.41
CA THR A 117 -14.56 8.04 2.74
C THR A 117 -13.51 7.46 3.68
N THR A 118 -13.50 7.88 4.95
CA THR A 118 -12.57 7.32 5.95
C THR A 118 -12.85 5.84 6.16
N ILE A 119 -14.11 5.43 6.31
CA ILE A 119 -14.47 4.01 6.46
C ILE A 119 -14.04 3.23 5.23
N ALA A 120 -14.32 3.72 4.02
CA ALA A 120 -13.90 3.06 2.77
C ALA A 120 -12.37 2.86 2.70
N ILE A 121 -11.60 3.89 3.06
CA ILE A 121 -10.14 3.82 3.13
C ILE A 121 -9.68 2.81 4.21
N VAL A 122 -10.21 2.89 5.43
CA VAL A 122 -9.82 1.99 6.53
C VAL A 122 -10.12 0.53 6.19
N VAL A 123 -11.30 0.24 5.62
CA VAL A 123 -11.67 -1.13 5.20
C VAL A 123 -10.75 -1.62 4.08
N SER A 124 -10.36 -0.75 3.13
CA SER A 124 -9.42 -1.15 2.07
C SER A 124 -8.08 -1.64 2.61
N TYR A 125 -7.55 -1.03 3.68
CA TYR A 125 -6.29 -1.49 4.27
C TYR A 125 -6.34 -2.92 4.82
N LEU A 126 -7.52 -3.48 5.11
CA LEU A 126 -7.62 -4.87 5.60
C LEU A 126 -6.97 -5.85 4.62
N GLY A 127 -7.28 -5.73 3.32
CA GLY A 127 -6.71 -6.60 2.30
C GLY A 127 -5.20 -6.44 2.17
N TRP A 128 -4.74 -5.18 2.11
CA TRP A 128 -3.31 -4.91 1.92
C TRP A 128 -2.46 -5.38 3.10
N VAL A 129 -2.85 -5.04 4.34
CA VAL A 129 -2.07 -5.45 5.51
C VAL A 129 -2.16 -6.96 5.72
N ALA A 130 -3.30 -7.59 5.45
CA ALA A 130 -3.43 -9.04 5.57
C ALA A 130 -2.50 -9.80 4.62
N ALA A 131 -2.28 -9.28 3.42
CA ALA A 131 -1.29 -9.83 2.48
C ALA A 131 0.12 -9.85 3.10
N GLN A 132 0.48 -8.79 3.84
CA GLN A 132 1.75 -8.73 4.57
C GLN A 132 1.81 -9.75 5.72
N ILE A 133 0.73 -9.87 6.49
CA ILE A 133 0.65 -10.84 7.60
C ILE A 133 0.74 -12.28 7.08
N LYS A 134 0.04 -12.62 6.00
CA LYS A 134 0.16 -13.93 5.33
C LYS A 134 1.60 -14.22 4.92
N ALA A 135 2.30 -13.24 4.36
CA ALA A 135 3.70 -13.41 3.98
C ALA A 135 4.62 -13.66 5.18
N LEU A 136 4.39 -12.99 6.33
CA LEU A 136 5.11 -13.31 7.57
C LEU A 136 4.87 -14.77 8.00
N GLY A 137 3.62 -15.22 7.94
CA GLY A 137 3.24 -16.61 8.21
C GLY A 137 4.01 -17.61 7.34
N LEU A 138 3.97 -17.38 6.03
CA LEU A 138 4.68 -18.17 5.04
C LEU A 138 6.20 -18.20 5.31
N ILE A 139 6.82 -17.04 5.58
CA ILE A 139 8.26 -16.96 5.84
C ILE A 139 8.66 -17.70 7.11
N PHE A 140 7.93 -17.51 8.21
CA PHE A 140 8.23 -18.22 9.45
C PHE A 140 8.04 -19.74 9.30
N ASN A 141 7.02 -20.18 8.56
CA ASN A 141 6.85 -21.59 8.25
C ASN A 141 8.07 -22.17 7.49
N MET A 142 8.53 -21.47 6.44
CA MET A 142 9.63 -21.94 5.61
C MET A 142 10.98 -21.96 6.35
N ILE A 143 11.36 -20.89 7.06
CA ILE A 143 12.66 -20.82 7.74
C ILE A 143 12.75 -21.77 8.95
N THR A 144 11.61 -22.21 9.48
CA THR A 144 11.53 -23.19 10.57
C THR A 144 11.29 -24.61 10.08
N HIS A 145 11.26 -24.81 8.75
CA HIS A 145 10.98 -26.11 8.12
C HIS A 145 9.67 -26.74 8.64
N GLY A 146 8.63 -25.93 8.79
CA GLY A 146 7.30 -26.36 9.23
C GLY A 146 7.11 -26.48 10.74
N ALA A 147 8.13 -26.21 11.56
CA ALA A 147 7.96 -26.24 13.02
C ALA A 147 6.98 -25.16 13.54
N ILE A 148 6.87 -24.04 12.83
CA ILE A 148 5.83 -23.03 13.03
C ILE A 148 4.83 -23.15 11.87
N SER A 149 3.55 -23.36 12.15
CA SER A 149 2.51 -23.32 11.11
C SER A 149 2.38 -21.91 10.52
N GLU A 150 1.87 -21.78 9.30
CA GLU A 150 1.66 -20.46 8.69
C GLU A 150 0.76 -19.57 9.56
N GLU A 151 -0.30 -20.15 10.17
CA GLU A 151 -1.18 -19.46 11.12
C GLU A 151 -0.45 -18.95 12.37
N ALA A 152 0.38 -19.81 13.00
CA ALA A 152 1.18 -19.39 14.15
C ALA A 152 2.20 -18.32 13.76
N GLY A 153 2.76 -18.41 12.55
CA GLY A 153 3.64 -17.40 11.98
C GLY A 153 2.93 -16.06 11.76
N MET A 154 1.67 -16.06 11.29
CA MET A 154 0.85 -14.85 11.14
C MET A 154 0.63 -14.15 12.50
N ILE A 155 0.31 -14.92 13.55
CA ILE A 155 0.13 -14.40 14.91
C ILE A 155 1.44 -13.80 15.43
N LEU A 156 2.55 -14.54 15.30
CA LEU A 156 3.88 -14.09 15.74
C LEU A 156 4.31 -12.82 15.00
N GLY A 157 4.15 -12.78 13.68
CA GLY A 157 4.47 -11.63 12.84
C GLY A 157 3.68 -10.38 13.23
N THR A 158 2.38 -10.55 13.45
CA THR A 158 1.51 -9.47 13.92
C THR A 158 1.99 -8.91 15.26
N ALA A 159 2.31 -9.78 16.24
CA ALA A 159 2.82 -9.37 17.55
C ALA A 159 4.15 -8.60 17.45
N ILE A 160 5.06 -9.05 16.57
CA ILE A 160 6.34 -8.39 16.32
C ILE A 160 6.13 -6.97 15.76
N VAL A 161 5.32 -6.83 14.71
CA VAL A 161 5.05 -5.52 14.08
C VAL A 161 4.35 -4.57 15.07
N LEU A 162 3.38 -5.08 15.85
CA LEU A 162 2.66 -4.29 16.85
C LEU A 162 3.58 -3.70 17.92
N THR A 163 4.65 -4.41 18.31
CA THR A 163 5.53 -4.04 19.43
C THR A 163 6.13 -2.64 19.25
N TYR A 164 6.69 -2.33 18.08
CA TYR A 164 7.31 -1.02 17.84
C TYR A 164 6.36 -0.02 17.15
N THR A 165 5.42 -0.48 16.33
CA THR A 165 4.51 0.41 15.59
C THR A 165 3.54 1.14 16.54
N THR A 166 2.99 0.42 17.52
CA THR A 166 2.05 1.00 18.50
C THR A 166 2.71 2.10 19.31
N LEU A 167 3.98 1.93 19.69
CA LEU A 167 4.68 2.92 20.52
C LEU A 167 5.21 4.08 19.69
N GLY A 168 5.77 3.78 18.52
CA GLY A 168 6.61 4.68 17.76
C GLY A 168 5.93 5.52 16.66
N GLY A 169 4.77 5.11 16.18
CA GLY A 169 4.05 5.84 15.13
C GLY A 169 4.91 6.18 13.92
N MET A 170 4.59 7.29 13.26
CA MET A 170 5.19 7.71 11.99
C MET A 170 6.68 7.97 12.10
N LEU A 171 7.15 8.48 13.25
CA LEU A 171 8.56 8.78 13.46
C LEU A 171 9.41 7.50 13.50
N SER A 172 8.99 6.49 14.27
CA SER A 172 9.71 5.20 14.30
C SER A 172 9.64 4.49 12.96
N VAL A 173 8.48 4.51 12.31
CA VAL A 173 8.31 3.95 10.96
C VAL A 173 9.29 4.63 10.00
N ALA A 174 9.41 5.96 10.03
CA ALA A 174 10.32 6.68 9.13
C ALA A 174 11.81 6.33 9.32
N VAL A 175 12.24 6.14 10.58
CA VAL A 175 13.62 5.74 10.88
C VAL A 175 13.88 4.30 10.42
N LEU A 176 12.93 3.40 10.68
CA LEU A 176 13.03 2.00 10.27
C LEU A 176 13.04 1.87 8.75
N ASP A 177 12.12 2.53 8.05
CA ASP A 177 12.04 2.53 6.60
C ASP A 177 13.37 2.93 5.95
N PHE A 178 14.07 3.92 6.49
CA PHE A 178 15.38 4.34 5.99
C PHE A 178 16.45 3.25 6.14
N VAL A 179 16.51 2.59 7.29
CA VAL A 179 17.47 1.50 7.53
C VAL A 179 17.10 0.26 6.73
N GLN A 180 15.83 -0.11 6.74
CA GLN A 180 15.30 -1.32 6.10
C GLN A 180 15.37 -1.24 4.58
N MET A 181 15.17 -0.05 3.98
CA MET A 181 15.40 0.14 2.54
C MET A 181 16.82 -0.29 2.12
N ILE A 182 17.85 0.04 2.91
CA ILE A 182 19.24 -0.33 2.60
C ILE A 182 19.40 -1.85 2.67
N VAL A 183 18.83 -2.49 3.68
CA VAL A 183 18.88 -3.95 3.86
C VAL A 183 18.15 -4.66 2.71
N VAL A 184 16.97 -4.17 2.32
CA VAL A 184 16.16 -4.70 1.22
C VAL A 184 16.92 -4.59 -0.10
N ILE A 185 17.41 -3.38 -0.42
CA ILE A 185 18.07 -3.12 -1.69
C ILE A 185 19.37 -3.92 -1.80
N GLY A 186 20.23 -3.83 -0.78
CA GLY A 186 21.49 -4.57 -0.75
C GLY A 186 21.27 -6.08 -0.77
N GLY A 187 20.31 -6.58 0.00
CA GLY A 187 20.02 -7.99 0.12
C GLY A 187 19.49 -8.59 -1.19
N LEU A 188 18.48 -7.99 -1.81
CA LEU A 188 17.93 -8.51 -3.06
C LEU A 188 18.89 -8.37 -4.25
N LEU A 189 19.70 -7.30 -4.32
CA LEU A 189 20.75 -7.20 -5.35
C LEU A 189 21.84 -8.26 -5.17
N TYR A 190 22.23 -8.54 -3.93
CA TYR A 190 23.19 -9.60 -3.63
C TYR A 190 22.66 -10.97 -4.09
N ILE A 191 21.41 -11.29 -3.78
CA ILE A 191 20.78 -12.53 -4.25
C ILE A 191 20.64 -12.56 -5.76
N GLY A 192 20.19 -11.46 -6.37
CA GLY A 192 20.14 -11.32 -7.82
C GLY A 192 21.50 -11.57 -8.48
N SER A 193 22.60 -11.15 -7.87
CA SER A 193 23.95 -11.40 -8.38
C SER A 193 24.35 -12.88 -8.35
N ILE A 194 23.97 -13.60 -7.28
CA ILE A 194 24.22 -15.04 -7.14
C ILE A 194 23.41 -15.81 -8.18
N VAL A 195 22.11 -15.52 -8.26
CA VAL A 195 21.17 -16.20 -9.17
C VAL A 195 21.53 -15.93 -10.63
N SER A 196 21.93 -14.70 -10.97
CA SER A 196 22.47 -14.37 -12.28
C SER A 196 23.70 -15.20 -12.64
N GLY A 197 24.59 -15.49 -11.69
CA GLY A 197 25.72 -16.38 -11.91
C GLY A 197 25.32 -17.82 -12.27
N MET A 198 24.21 -18.31 -11.73
CA MET A 198 23.70 -19.67 -11.99
C MET A 198 23.09 -19.82 -13.38
N THR A 199 22.51 -18.75 -13.93
CA THR A 199 21.86 -18.75 -15.26
C THR A 199 22.79 -18.32 -16.39
N GLY A 200 24.08 -18.09 -16.11
CA GLY A 200 25.04 -17.58 -17.09
C GLY A 200 24.91 -16.07 -17.37
N GLY A 201 24.25 -15.33 -16.49
CA GLY A 201 24.07 -13.89 -16.52
C GLY A 201 22.60 -13.47 -16.59
N VAL A 202 22.38 -12.16 -16.67
CA VAL A 202 21.03 -11.58 -16.79
C VAL A 202 20.44 -11.79 -18.19
N ALA A 203 21.27 -11.70 -19.23
CA ALA A 203 20.82 -11.74 -20.62
C ALA A 203 20.12 -13.06 -21.02
N PRO A 204 20.60 -14.26 -20.64
CA PRO A 204 19.90 -15.52 -20.91
C PRO A 204 18.47 -15.56 -20.33
N VAL A 205 18.30 -15.03 -19.11
CA VAL A 205 16.99 -15.00 -18.43
C VAL A 205 16.01 -14.08 -19.17
N ILE A 206 16.46 -12.89 -19.56
CA ILE A 206 15.64 -11.94 -20.32
C ILE A 206 15.27 -12.52 -21.69
N GLU A 207 16.21 -13.16 -22.38
CA GLU A 207 15.96 -13.76 -23.69
C GLU A 207 14.98 -14.92 -23.60
N HIS A 208 15.11 -15.78 -22.59
CA HIS A 208 14.14 -16.84 -22.33
C HIS A 208 12.75 -16.27 -22.01
N ALA A 209 12.67 -15.24 -21.16
CA ALA A 209 11.41 -14.55 -20.85
C ALA A 209 10.76 -13.96 -22.12
N ARG A 210 11.56 -13.36 -22.99
CA ARG A 210 11.11 -12.79 -24.27
C ARG A 210 10.55 -13.88 -25.19
N GLN A 211 11.27 -14.98 -25.35
CA GLN A 211 10.84 -16.11 -26.18
C GLN A 211 9.57 -16.77 -25.65
N ALA A 212 9.41 -16.83 -24.33
CA ALA A 212 8.21 -17.31 -23.66
C ALA A 212 7.04 -16.30 -23.66
N GLY A 213 7.19 -15.13 -24.29
CA GLY A 213 6.17 -14.08 -24.33
C GLY A 213 5.91 -13.37 -22.99
N LYS A 214 6.76 -13.59 -21.98
CA LYS A 214 6.58 -13.03 -20.63
C LYS A 214 6.86 -11.53 -20.57
N LEU A 215 7.54 -10.96 -21.58
CA LEU A 215 7.83 -9.53 -21.66
C LEU A 215 6.78 -8.75 -22.47
N ASP A 216 5.72 -9.40 -22.94
CA ASP A 216 4.61 -8.71 -23.60
C ASP A 216 3.75 -8.02 -22.55
N PHE A 217 3.84 -6.69 -22.47
CA PHE A 217 3.07 -5.90 -21.50
C PHE A 217 1.60 -5.78 -21.89
N PHE A 218 1.32 -5.45 -23.15
CA PHE A 218 -0.04 -5.25 -23.63
C PHE A 218 -0.70 -6.55 -24.07
N PRO A 219 -2.03 -6.68 -23.89
CA PRO A 219 -2.77 -7.81 -24.44
C PRO A 219 -2.58 -7.94 -25.96
N LYS A 220 -2.49 -9.17 -26.45
CA LYS A 220 -2.43 -9.45 -27.89
C LYS A 220 -3.84 -9.54 -28.47
N GLY A 221 -4.05 -8.94 -29.64
CA GLY A 221 -5.33 -8.99 -30.36
C GLY A 221 -6.25 -7.81 -30.06
N ALA A 222 -7.39 -7.80 -30.76
CA ALA A 222 -8.37 -6.71 -30.73
C ALA A 222 -9.61 -7.02 -29.85
N ASP A 223 -9.54 -8.04 -29.00
CA ASP A 223 -10.64 -8.37 -28.09
C ASP A 223 -10.79 -7.30 -27.02
N VAL A 224 -11.84 -6.50 -27.17
CA VAL A 224 -12.15 -5.36 -26.30
C VAL A 224 -12.30 -5.77 -24.85
N TRP A 225 -12.80 -6.97 -24.55
CA TRP A 225 -13.03 -7.40 -23.18
C TRP A 225 -11.73 -7.69 -22.43
N VAL A 226 -10.76 -8.29 -23.11
CA VAL A 226 -9.41 -8.50 -22.56
C VAL A 226 -8.75 -7.16 -22.24
N TRP A 227 -8.88 -6.18 -23.14
CA TRP A 227 -8.38 -4.81 -22.90
C TRP A 227 -9.08 -4.12 -21.74
N ILE A 228 -10.40 -4.28 -21.59
CA ILE A 228 -11.16 -3.72 -20.46
C ILE A 228 -10.71 -4.34 -19.13
N THR A 229 -10.48 -5.66 -19.08
CA THR A 229 -9.97 -6.31 -17.86
C THR A 229 -8.57 -5.87 -17.50
N PHE A 230 -7.66 -5.81 -18.48
CA PHE A 230 -6.30 -5.32 -18.31
C PHE A 230 -6.27 -3.87 -17.81
N LEU A 231 -7.03 -2.98 -18.45
CA LEU A 231 -7.16 -1.59 -18.01
C LEU A 231 -7.87 -1.51 -16.66
N GLY A 232 -8.77 -2.43 -16.35
CA GLY A 232 -9.44 -2.58 -15.06
C GLY A 232 -8.46 -2.76 -13.93
N GLY A 233 -7.63 -3.81 -13.97
CA GLY A 233 -6.61 -4.03 -12.93
C GLY A 233 -5.61 -2.88 -12.84
N TRP A 234 -5.12 -2.40 -13.99
CA TRP A 234 -4.15 -1.31 -14.04
C TRP A 234 -4.69 0.00 -13.43
N VAL A 235 -5.89 0.42 -13.83
CA VAL A 235 -6.55 1.63 -13.30
C VAL A 235 -6.98 1.45 -11.84
N THR A 236 -7.36 0.24 -11.44
CA THR A 236 -7.74 -0.05 -10.05
C THR A 236 -6.58 0.23 -9.11
N MET A 237 -5.40 -0.31 -9.39
CA MET A 237 -4.20 -0.03 -8.59
C MET A 237 -3.71 1.42 -8.77
N MET A 238 -3.74 1.96 -9.99
CA MET A 238 -3.23 3.30 -10.26
C MET A 238 -4.07 4.41 -9.60
N LEU A 239 -5.40 4.38 -9.74
CA LEU A 239 -6.27 5.45 -9.25
C LEU A 239 -6.87 5.11 -7.89
N GLY A 240 -7.17 3.84 -7.63
CA GLY A 240 -7.73 3.38 -6.36
C GLY A 240 -6.77 3.57 -5.19
N SER A 241 -5.47 3.61 -5.43
CA SER A 241 -4.50 3.82 -4.37
C SER A 241 -4.18 5.29 -4.06
N ILE A 242 -4.58 6.23 -4.93
CA ILE A 242 -4.35 7.66 -4.70
C ILE A 242 -5.02 8.15 -3.40
N PRO A 243 -6.27 7.77 -3.06
CA PRO A 243 -6.95 8.19 -1.83
C PRO A 243 -6.42 7.56 -0.54
N GLN A 244 -5.35 6.77 -0.59
CA GLN A 244 -4.85 6.06 0.58
C GLN A 244 -4.15 7.01 1.56
N GLN A 245 -4.36 6.80 2.85
CA GLN A 245 -3.82 7.67 3.89
C GLN A 245 -2.28 7.66 3.92
N ASP A 246 -1.62 6.52 3.70
CA ASP A 246 -0.17 6.41 3.72
C ASP A 246 0.49 7.35 2.70
N VAL A 247 -0.06 7.45 1.49
CA VAL A 247 0.40 8.39 0.45
C VAL A 247 0.41 9.82 0.98
N PHE A 248 -0.68 10.25 1.62
CA PHE A 248 -0.81 11.61 2.17
C PHE A 248 -0.01 11.83 3.45
N GLN A 249 0.11 10.80 4.29
CA GLN A 249 0.85 10.86 5.54
C GLN A 249 2.33 11.13 5.24
N ARG A 250 2.88 10.52 4.19
CA ARG A 250 4.28 10.74 3.74
C ARG A 250 4.49 12.14 3.17
N ILE A 251 3.53 12.63 2.38
CA ILE A 251 3.53 14.01 1.86
C ILE A 251 3.53 15.02 3.02
N THR A 252 2.63 14.85 3.99
CA THR A 252 2.45 15.80 5.09
C THR A 252 3.57 15.74 6.15
N SER A 253 4.26 14.61 6.29
CA SER A 253 5.44 14.45 7.14
C SER A 253 6.71 15.11 6.61
N ALA A 254 6.76 15.49 5.34
CA ALA A 254 7.94 16.12 4.75
C ALA A 254 8.26 17.50 5.37
N LYS A 255 9.55 17.86 5.42
CA LYS A 255 9.97 19.18 5.92
C LYS A 255 9.60 20.37 5.03
N SER A 256 9.19 20.12 3.77
CA SER A 256 8.72 21.16 2.84
C SER A 256 7.92 20.54 1.69
N ALA A 257 7.07 21.33 1.04
CA ALA A 257 6.32 20.90 -0.15
C ALA A 257 7.24 20.39 -1.28
N LYS A 258 8.41 21.03 -1.50
CA LYS A 258 9.39 20.58 -2.48
C LYS A 258 9.89 19.16 -2.18
N ILE A 259 10.09 18.86 -0.90
CA ILE A 259 10.55 17.54 -0.47
C ILE A 259 9.44 16.51 -0.50
N ALA A 260 8.20 16.89 -0.22
CA ALA A 260 7.05 16.01 -0.44
C ALA A 260 6.98 15.56 -1.90
N LEU A 261 7.07 16.50 -2.85
CA LEU A 261 7.07 16.20 -4.29
C LEU A 261 8.24 15.29 -4.69
N TRP A 262 9.48 15.72 -4.45
CA TRP A 262 10.66 14.96 -4.89
C TRP A 262 10.82 13.64 -4.15
N GLY A 263 10.43 13.58 -2.88
CA GLY A 263 10.44 12.34 -2.09
C GLY A 263 9.49 11.30 -2.67
N SER A 264 8.27 11.70 -3.02
CA SER A 264 7.31 10.82 -3.70
C SER A 264 7.81 10.35 -5.07
N LEU A 265 8.31 11.26 -5.92
CA LEU A 265 8.77 10.91 -7.26
C LEU A 265 9.99 9.98 -7.26
N LEU A 266 11.00 10.29 -6.43
CA LEU A 266 12.20 9.46 -6.32
C LEU A 266 11.88 8.11 -5.68
N GLY A 267 11.06 8.10 -4.62
CA GLY A 267 10.64 6.85 -3.97
C GLY A 267 9.88 5.94 -4.92
N ALA A 268 8.94 6.48 -5.69
CA ALA A 268 8.19 5.75 -6.72
C ALA A 268 9.10 5.21 -7.82
N SER A 269 10.06 6.01 -8.28
CA SER A 269 11.01 5.60 -9.34
C SER A 269 11.91 4.47 -8.88
N VAL A 270 12.42 4.54 -7.64
CA VAL A 270 13.23 3.48 -7.06
C VAL A 270 12.38 2.21 -6.89
N TYR A 271 11.17 2.32 -6.35
CA TYR A 271 10.24 1.20 -6.23
C TYR A 271 9.98 0.52 -7.59
N PHE A 272 9.60 1.30 -8.61
CA PHE A 272 9.33 0.78 -9.96
C PHE A 272 10.50 -0.04 -10.51
N CYS A 273 11.71 0.53 -10.50
CA CYS A 273 12.89 -0.13 -11.02
C CYS A 273 13.26 -1.37 -10.18
N PHE A 274 13.05 -1.30 -8.87
CA PHE A 274 13.51 -2.35 -7.96
C PHE A 274 12.60 -3.58 -7.93
N THR A 275 11.30 -3.43 -8.21
CA THR A 275 10.36 -4.58 -8.30
C THR A 275 10.75 -5.59 -9.39
N PHE A 276 11.52 -5.18 -10.40
CA PHE A 276 12.05 -6.11 -11.41
C PHE A 276 13.11 -7.08 -10.86
N VAL A 277 13.76 -6.76 -9.72
CA VAL A 277 14.76 -7.64 -9.10
C VAL A 277 14.14 -8.94 -8.57
N PRO A 278 13.11 -8.94 -7.70
CA PRO A 278 12.46 -10.18 -7.29
C PRO A 278 11.77 -10.91 -8.45
N MET A 279 11.22 -10.20 -9.45
CA MET A 279 10.71 -10.84 -10.68
C MET A 279 11.80 -11.61 -11.42
N PHE A 280 12.98 -11.01 -11.59
CA PHE A 280 14.13 -11.66 -12.20
C PHE A 280 14.57 -12.89 -11.41
N ILE A 281 14.65 -12.80 -10.08
CA ILE A 281 15.05 -13.91 -9.21
C ILE A 281 14.05 -15.07 -9.34
N ALA A 282 12.76 -14.80 -9.21
CA ALA A 282 11.72 -15.82 -9.29
C ALA A 282 11.66 -16.49 -10.68
N TYR A 283 11.77 -15.70 -11.76
CA TYR A 283 11.74 -16.25 -13.11
C TYR A 283 13.00 -17.07 -13.44
N SER A 284 14.16 -16.67 -12.91
CA SER A 284 15.41 -17.44 -13.06
C SER A 284 15.30 -18.85 -12.50
N ALA A 285 14.45 -19.08 -11.48
CA ALA A 285 14.18 -20.43 -10.95
C ALA A 285 13.73 -21.39 -12.06
N THR A 286 12.88 -20.91 -12.98
CA THR A 286 12.34 -21.70 -14.10
C THR A 286 13.39 -22.11 -15.14
N LEU A 287 14.55 -21.44 -15.16
CA LEU A 287 15.69 -21.82 -16.00
C LEU A 287 16.68 -22.73 -15.26
N ILE A 288 16.81 -22.56 -13.95
CA ILE A 288 17.76 -23.32 -13.12
C ILE A 288 17.33 -24.78 -13.00
N ASP A 289 16.05 -25.02 -12.67
CA ASP A 289 15.46 -26.36 -12.67
C ASP A 289 14.02 -26.32 -13.21
N PRO A 290 13.84 -26.44 -14.55
CA PRO A 290 12.53 -26.32 -15.16
C PRO A 290 11.52 -27.38 -14.67
N ALA A 291 11.98 -28.57 -14.30
CA ALA A 291 11.10 -29.66 -13.89
C ALA A 291 10.52 -29.41 -12.49
N VAL A 292 11.37 -28.99 -11.56
CA VAL A 292 10.95 -28.67 -10.18
C VAL A 292 10.13 -27.39 -10.14
N TYR A 293 10.67 -26.29 -10.70
CA TYR A 293 10.01 -24.99 -10.59
C TYR A 293 8.80 -24.87 -11.52
N GLY A 294 8.76 -25.56 -12.65
CA GLY A 294 7.57 -25.63 -13.50
C GLY A 294 6.36 -26.22 -12.77
N LYS A 295 6.59 -27.27 -11.96
CA LYS A 295 5.56 -27.86 -11.10
C LYS A 295 5.19 -26.91 -9.95
N LEU A 296 6.18 -26.33 -9.27
CA LEU A 296 5.94 -25.43 -8.14
C LEU A 296 5.16 -24.18 -8.56
N VAL A 297 5.38 -23.64 -9.75
CA VAL A 297 4.62 -22.49 -10.29
C VAL A 297 3.12 -22.81 -10.44
N ALA A 298 2.77 -24.05 -10.77
CA ALA A 298 1.40 -24.49 -10.92
C ALA A 298 0.72 -24.80 -9.57
N GLU A 299 1.48 -25.27 -8.58
CA GLU A 299 0.97 -25.62 -7.25
C GLU A 299 0.91 -24.41 -6.31
N ASP A 300 2.02 -23.66 -6.19
CA ASP A 300 2.14 -22.47 -5.34
C ASP A 300 3.27 -21.56 -5.83
N SER A 301 2.92 -20.64 -6.74
CA SER A 301 3.86 -19.68 -7.33
C SER A 301 4.48 -18.72 -6.31
N GLN A 302 3.85 -18.50 -5.15
CA GLN A 302 4.39 -17.63 -4.10
C GLN A 302 5.62 -18.25 -3.41
N ARG A 303 5.75 -19.58 -3.43
CA ARG A 303 6.89 -20.30 -2.85
C ARG A 303 8.11 -20.36 -3.75
N VAL A 304 7.97 -20.08 -5.05
CA VAL A 304 9.06 -20.22 -6.04
C VAL A 304 10.33 -19.49 -5.63
N LEU A 305 10.21 -18.19 -5.32
CA LEU A 305 11.33 -17.35 -4.95
C LEU A 305 12.00 -17.82 -3.63
N PRO A 306 11.28 -17.97 -2.50
CA PRO A 306 11.92 -18.40 -1.25
C PRO A 306 12.48 -19.82 -1.33
N THR A 307 11.85 -20.74 -2.06
CA THR A 307 12.38 -22.10 -2.29
C THR A 307 13.69 -22.06 -3.07
N LEU A 308 13.77 -21.25 -4.15
CA LEU A 308 15.02 -21.07 -4.89
C LEU A 308 16.18 -20.66 -3.99
N VAL A 309 15.94 -19.71 -3.09
CA VAL A 309 16.98 -19.24 -2.18
C VAL A 309 17.36 -20.34 -1.18
N LEU A 310 16.40 -21.05 -0.60
CA LEU A 310 16.67 -22.12 0.37
C LEU A 310 17.45 -23.29 -0.23
N GLU A 311 17.16 -23.67 -1.46
CA GLU A 311 17.72 -24.87 -2.08
C GLU A 311 19.04 -24.61 -2.84
N HIS A 312 19.21 -23.42 -3.43
CA HIS A 312 20.33 -23.15 -4.33
C HIS A 312 21.37 -22.16 -3.80
N THR A 313 21.15 -21.51 -2.65
CA THR A 313 22.09 -20.49 -2.14
C THR A 313 22.74 -20.91 -0.81
N PRO A 314 23.97 -20.45 -0.52
CA PRO A 314 24.63 -20.77 0.74
C PRO A 314 23.93 -20.09 1.94
N LEU A 315 24.15 -20.63 3.14
CA LEU A 315 23.49 -20.19 4.38
C LEU A 315 23.54 -18.67 4.63
N LEU A 316 24.67 -18.02 4.33
CA LEU A 316 24.80 -16.56 4.49
C LEU A 316 23.86 -15.80 3.54
N ALA A 317 23.74 -16.26 2.30
CA ALA A 317 22.83 -15.68 1.32
C ALA A 317 21.38 -15.89 1.74
N GLN A 318 21.01 -17.08 2.22
CA GLN A 318 19.69 -17.33 2.79
C GLN A 318 19.37 -16.34 3.93
N ALA A 319 20.30 -16.15 4.87
CA ALA A 319 20.11 -15.23 5.99
C ALA A 319 19.91 -13.77 5.53
N ILE A 320 20.71 -13.32 4.56
CA ILE A 320 20.58 -11.98 3.97
C ILE A 320 19.24 -11.83 3.25
N PHE A 321 18.82 -12.82 2.47
CA PHE A 321 17.55 -12.81 1.76
C PHE A 321 16.37 -12.71 2.72
N PHE A 322 16.24 -13.65 3.66
CA PHE A 322 15.11 -13.66 4.59
C PHE A 322 15.13 -12.43 5.51
N GLY A 323 16.31 -11.92 5.88
CA GLY A 323 16.43 -10.62 6.57
C GLY A 323 15.91 -9.46 5.73
N ALA A 324 16.25 -9.41 4.44
CA ALA A 324 15.76 -8.39 3.49
C ALA A 324 14.24 -8.50 3.29
N VAL A 325 13.69 -9.69 3.08
CA VAL A 325 12.24 -9.87 2.95
C VAL A 325 11.52 -9.47 4.24
N LEU A 326 12.00 -9.91 5.41
CA LEU A 326 11.40 -9.51 6.68
C LEU A 326 11.47 -7.99 6.88
N SER A 327 12.57 -7.34 6.48
CA SER A 327 12.67 -5.87 6.41
C SER A 327 11.54 -5.24 5.60
N ALA A 328 11.36 -5.70 4.36
CA ALA A 328 10.33 -5.22 3.45
C ALA A 328 8.93 -5.38 4.05
N ILE A 329 8.58 -6.59 4.49
CA ILE A 329 7.26 -6.89 5.03
C ILE A 329 6.98 -6.09 6.31
N MET A 330 7.95 -5.99 7.21
CA MET A 330 7.78 -5.25 8.48
C MET A 330 7.60 -3.75 8.25
N SER A 331 8.44 -3.13 7.38
CA SER A 331 8.31 -1.70 7.05
C SER A 331 6.93 -1.39 6.47
N CYS A 332 6.52 -2.14 5.44
CA CYS A 332 5.19 -2.02 4.83
C CYS A 332 4.07 -2.23 5.86
N SER A 333 4.08 -3.33 6.61
CA SER A 333 3.05 -3.63 7.63
C SER A 333 2.91 -2.52 8.67
N SER A 334 4.03 -1.96 9.13
CA SER A 334 4.00 -0.89 10.15
C SER A 334 3.36 0.39 9.62
N ALA A 335 3.67 0.78 8.38
CA ALA A 335 3.09 1.95 7.72
C ALA A 335 1.59 1.76 7.44
N THR A 336 1.22 0.59 6.90
CA THR A 336 -0.16 0.29 6.51
C THR A 336 -1.06 -0.06 7.70
N LEU A 337 -0.51 -0.40 8.87
CA LEU A 337 -1.27 -0.46 10.13
C LEU A 337 -1.48 0.93 10.72
N LEU A 338 -0.46 1.79 10.66
CA LEU A 338 -0.51 3.12 11.26
C LEU A 338 -1.52 4.04 10.55
N ALA A 339 -1.46 4.10 9.21
CA ALA A 339 -2.26 5.02 8.40
C ALA A 339 -3.79 4.91 8.63
N PRO A 340 -4.43 3.73 8.48
CA PRO A 340 -5.86 3.57 8.75
C PRO A 340 -6.20 3.84 10.22
N SER A 341 -5.32 3.46 11.14
CA SER A 341 -5.56 3.62 12.58
C SER A 341 -5.57 5.09 13.00
N VAL A 342 -4.66 5.89 12.46
CA VAL A 342 -4.64 7.36 12.63
C VAL A 342 -5.89 7.98 12.00
N SER A 343 -6.27 7.55 10.79
CA SER A 343 -7.47 8.06 10.11
C SER A 343 -8.75 7.74 10.88
N PHE A 344 -8.89 6.52 11.36
CA PHE A 344 -10.03 6.09 12.15
C PHE A 344 -10.11 6.88 13.47
N ALA A 345 -8.99 7.03 14.18
CA ALA A 345 -8.95 7.79 15.42
C ALA A 345 -9.30 9.28 15.22
N GLU A 346 -8.67 9.95 14.25
CA GLU A 346 -8.85 11.39 13.97
C GLU A 346 -10.21 11.70 13.36
N ASN A 347 -10.64 10.95 12.35
CA ASN A 347 -11.84 11.28 11.60
C ASN A 347 -13.10 10.64 12.16
N ILE A 348 -13.02 9.57 12.95
CA ILE A 348 -14.22 8.91 13.48
C ILE A 348 -14.28 9.06 15.00
N VAL A 349 -13.30 8.51 15.72
CA VAL A 349 -13.36 8.40 17.20
C VAL A 349 -13.30 9.77 17.88
N LYS A 350 -12.46 10.69 17.40
CA LYS A 350 -12.27 12.02 17.99
C LYS A 350 -13.57 12.81 18.15
N GLY A 351 -14.50 12.67 17.19
CA GLY A 351 -15.80 13.35 17.23
C GLY A 351 -16.70 12.90 18.39
N TYR A 352 -16.50 11.68 18.91
CA TYR A 352 -17.21 11.14 20.06
C TYR A 352 -16.49 11.42 21.39
N MET A 353 -15.26 11.93 21.34
CA MET A 353 -14.43 12.20 22.51
C MET A 353 -13.81 13.61 22.48
N PRO A 354 -14.63 14.68 22.38
CA PRO A 354 -14.15 16.05 22.11
C PRO A 354 -13.32 16.67 23.22
N HIS A 355 -13.38 16.13 24.45
CA HIS A 355 -12.70 16.69 25.64
C HIS A 355 -11.36 16.01 25.97
N LEU A 356 -10.84 15.13 25.10
CA LEU A 356 -9.57 14.48 25.36
C LEU A 356 -8.39 15.45 25.26
N THR A 357 -7.48 15.34 26.22
CA THR A 357 -6.14 15.96 26.11
C THR A 357 -5.34 15.27 25.00
N ASP A 358 -4.30 15.93 24.48
CA ASP A 358 -3.43 15.35 23.45
C ASP A 358 -2.85 13.98 23.86
N LYS A 359 -2.40 13.85 25.11
CA LYS A 359 -1.94 12.56 25.66
C LYS A 359 -3.05 11.50 25.75
N GLY A 360 -4.28 11.93 26.05
CA GLY A 360 -5.45 11.05 26.03
C GLY A 360 -5.75 10.56 24.62
N PHE A 361 -5.70 11.45 23.64
CA PHE A 361 -5.97 11.15 22.25
C PHE A 361 -4.87 10.29 21.59
N LEU A 362 -3.60 10.50 21.96
CA LEU A 362 -2.50 9.62 21.58
C LEU A 362 -2.74 8.16 22.02
N ARG A 363 -3.29 7.94 23.23
CA ARG A 363 -3.66 6.59 23.68
C ARG A 363 -4.78 6.00 22.82
N VAL A 364 -5.77 6.81 22.44
CA VAL A 364 -6.83 6.37 21.52
C VAL A 364 -6.26 5.90 20.18
N MET A 365 -5.34 6.67 19.56
CA MET A 365 -4.68 6.24 18.32
C MET A 365 -4.00 4.88 18.45
N ARG A 366 -3.30 4.66 19.57
CA ARG A 366 -2.62 3.38 19.87
C ARG A 366 -3.60 2.22 20.03
N PHE A 367 -4.73 2.44 20.70
CA PHE A 367 -5.77 1.42 20.83
C PHE A 367 -6.46 1.12 19.49
N CYS A 368 -6.72 2.15 18.66
CA CYS A 368 -7.22 1.95 17.31
C CYS A 368 -6.26 1.09 16.48
N LEU A 369 -4.95 1.29 16.63
CA LEU A 369 -3.94 0.49 15.95
C LEU A 369 -3.97 -0.98 16.34
N VAL A 370 -4.01 -1.26 17.65
CA VAL A 370 -4.11 -2.64 18.13
C VAL A 370 -5.42 -3.29 17.66
N GLY A 371 -6.55 -2.57 17.76
CA GLY A 371 -7.85 -3.06 17.28
C GLY A 371 -7.85 -3.37 15.79
N PHE A 372 -7.30 -2.47 14.97
CA PHE A 372 -7.20 -2.68 13.53
C PHE A 372 -6.30 -3.89 13.18
N ALA A 373 -5.17 -4.05 13.86
CA ALA A 373 -4.29 -5.21 13.67
C ALA A 373 -4.98 -6.53 13.99
N ILE A 374 -5.85 -6.57 15.01
CA ILE A 374 -6.66 -7.76 15.31
C ILE A 374 -7.63 -8.06 14.16
N CYS A 375 -8.32 -7.04 13.62
CA CYS A 375 -9.19 -7.22 12.46
C CYS A 375 -8.43 -7.74 11.23
N VAL A 376 -7.23 -7.20 10.98
CA VAL A 376 -6.35 -7.65 9.89
C VAL A 376 -5.94 -9.11 10.09
N LEU A 377 -5.51 -9.50 11.29
CA LEU A 377 -5.10 -10.86 11.60
C LEU A 377 -6.26 -11.85 11.40
N LEU A 378 -7.46 -11.50 11.87
CA LEU A 378 -8.65 -12.31 11.65
C LEU A 378 -8.98 -12.45 10.16
N TYR A 379 -8.88 -11.38 9.38
CA TYR A 379 -9.09 -11.44 7.94
C TYR A 379 -8.01 -12.29 7.24
N ALA A 380 -6.74 -12.15 7.62
CA ALA A 380 -5.62 -12.93 7.07
C ALA A 380 -5.78 -14.44 7.33
N LEU A 381 -6.22 -14.82 8.52
CA LEU A 381 -6.46 -16.21 8.93
C LEU A 381 -7.63 -16.88 8.18
N ASN A 382 -8.60 -16.11 7.72
CA ASN A 382 -9.83 -16.64 7.10
C ASN A 382 -9.91 -16.43 5.57
N SER A 383 -8.96 -15.71 4.98
CA SER A 383 -8.99 -15.41 3.56
C SER A 383 -8.21 -16.45 2.75
N GLU A 384 -8.79 -16.90 1.63
CA GLU A 384 -8.14 -17.84 0.70
C GLU A 384 -7.41 -17.15 -0.46
N LEU A 385 -7.61 -15.84 -0.63
CA LEU A 385 -6.95 -15.05 -1.67
C LEU A 385 -5.40 -15.12 -1.59
N SER A 386 -4.77 -15.06 -2.77
CA SER A 386 -3.31 -14.88 -2.93
C SER A 386 -2.88 -13.51 -2.40
N ILE A 387 -1.58 -13.34 -2.12
CA ILE A 387 -1.03 -12.06 -1.66
C ILE A 387 -1.39 -10.94 -2.63
N PHE A 388 -1.19 -11.14 -3.93
CA PHE A 388 -1.50 -10.14 -4.96
C PHE A 388 -3.01 -9.85 -5.03
N GLY A 389 -3.85 -10.89 -5.03
CA GLY A 389 -5.30 -10.73 -5.11
C GLY A 389 -5.92 -10.02 -3.90
N MET A 390 -5.35 -10.22 -2.70
CA MET A 390 -5.73 -9.48 -1.50
C MET A 390 -5.51 -7.98 -1.65
N VAL A 391 -4.35 -7.59 -2.22
CA VAL A 391 -4.02 -6.18 -2.39
C VAL A 391 -4.84 -5.55 -3.52
N GLU A 392 -4.96 -6.20 -4.67
CA GLU A 392 -5.77 -5.68 -5.77
C GLU A 392 -7.24 -5.48 -5.35
N SER A 393 -7.81 -6.45 -4.62
CA SER A 393 -9.19 -6.37 -4.13
C SER A 393 -9.41 -5.23 -3.14
N ALA A 394 -8.41 -4.89 -2.33
CA ALA A 394 -8.49 -3.77 -1.40
C ALA A 394 -8.76 -2.44 -2.12
N TYR A 395 -8.06 -2.19 -3.23
CA TYR A 395 -8.13 -0.91 -3.94
C TYR A 395 -9.39 -0.71 -4.79
N LYS A 396 -10.16 -1.78 -5.05
CA LYS A 396 -11.50 -1.66 -5.67
C LYS A 396 -12.41 -0.74 -4.85
N ILE A 397 -12.34 -0.82 -3.51
CA ILE A 397 -13.17 -0.04 -2.59
C ILE A 397 -12.91 1.46 -2.74
N THR A 398 -11.63 1.86 -2.71
CA THR A 398 -11.24 3.27 -2.77
C THR A 398 -11.35 3.84 -4.17
N LEU A 399 -11.19 3.03 -5.22
CA LEU A 399 -11.48 3.42 -6.59
C LEU A 399 -12.96 3.82 -6.76
N ALA A 400 -13.87 2.96 -6.30
CA ALA A 400 -15.31 3.18 -6.44
C ALA A 400 -15.82 4.29 -5.50
N GLY A 401 -15.29 4.35 -4.27
CA GLY A 401 -15.82 5.20 -3.21
C GLY A 401 -15.11 6.54 -3.01
N ALA A 402 -13.79 6.58 -3.05
CA ALA A 402 -13.01 7.73 -2.55
C ALA A 402 -12.34 8.55 -3.66
N PHE A 403 -11.91 7.91 -4.75
CA PHE A 403 -11.12 8.56 -5.79
C PHE A 403 -11.84 9.73 -6.48
N ILE A 404 -13.09 9.54 -6.90
CA ILE A 404 -13.87 10.60 -7.56
C ILE A 404 -14.12 11.80 -6.64
N PRO A 405 -14.59 11.63 -5.38
CA PRO A 405 -14.65 12.73 -4.42
C PRO A 405 -13.33 13.49 -4.22
N LEU A 406 -12.20 12.79 -4.24
CA LEU A 406 -10.87 13.40 -4.09
C LEU A 406 -10.53 14.32 -5.26
N ILE A 407 -10.54 13.76 -6.49
CA ILE A 407 -10.06 14.49 -7.67
C ILE A 407 -10.96 15.69 -7.99
N PHE A 408 -12.28 15.53 -7.92
CA PHE A 408 -13.22 16.63 -8.11
C PHE A 408 -13.16 17.63 -6.95
N GLY A 409 -12.88 17.17 -5.73
CA GLY A 409 -12.71 18.04 -4.58
C GLY A 409 -11.49 18.94 -4.71
N ALA A 410 -10.40 18.39 -5.26
CA ALA A 410 -9.14 19.08 -5.42
C ALA A 410 -9.15 20.05 -6.61
N PHE A 411 -9.78 19.68 -7.74
CA PHE A 411 -9.62 20.40 -9.01
C PHE A 411 -10.93 20.99 -9.58
N TRP A 412 -12.11 20.52 -9.14
CA TRP A 412 -13.39 21.03 -9.64
C TRP A 412 -14.08 21.95 -8.64
N LYS A 413 -14.06 23.26 -8.95
CA LYS A 413 -14.66 24.30 -8.10
C LYS A 413 -16.16 24.12 -7.85
N ARG A 414 -16.87 23.44 -8.74
CA ARG A 414 -18.32 23.20 -8.63
C ARG A 414 -18.67 21.94 -7.83
N SER A 415 -17.69 21.16 -7.35
CA SER A 415 -18.01 19.96 -6.58
C SER A 415 -18.71 20.30 -5.26
N THR A 416 -19.68 19.47 -4.87
CA THR A 416 -20.54 19.70 -3.71
C THR A 416 -20.64 18.44 -2.85
N SER A 417 -21.09 18.61 -1.60
CA SER A 417 -21.31 17.48 -0.69
C SER A 417 -22.38 16.52 -1.20
N GLN A 418 -23.43 17.03 -1.86
CA GLN A 418 -24.45 16.19 -2.50
C GLN A 418 -23.87 15.32 -3.62
N GLY A 419 -23.05 15.90 -4.50
CA GLY A 419 -22.33 15.16 -5.54
C GLY A 419 -21.40 14.11 -4.94
N ALA A 420 -20.60 14.48 -3.93
CA ALA A 420 -19.69 13.54 -3.28
C ALA A 420 -20.42 12.36 -2.62
N LEU A 421 -21.55 12.59 -1.94
CA LEU A 421 -22.35 11.51 -1.34
C LEU A 421 -22.97 10.60 -2.40
N ALA A 422 -23.52 11.18 -3.48
CA ALA A 422 -24.04 10.40 -4.61
C ALA A 422 -22.94 9.55 -5.27
N ALA A 423 -21.73 10.09 -5.39
CA ALA A 423 -20.57 9.38 -5.92
C ALA A 423 -20.18 8.19 -5.04
N ILE A 424 -20.05 8.40 -3.73
CA ILE A 424 -19.66 7.35 -2.77
C ILE A 424 -20.70 6.22 -2.75
N VAL A 425 -21.97 6.57 -2.52
CA VAL A 425 -23.05 5.59 -2.35
C VAL A 425 -23.33 4.88 -3.67
N GLY A 426 -23.40 5.63 -4.78
CA GLY A 426 -23.61 5.05 -6.11
C GLY A 426 -22.43 4.18 -6.54
N GLY A 427 -21.19 4.63 -6.33
CA GLY A 427 -20.00 3.90 -6.73
C GLY A 427 -19.81 2.61 -5.95
N ILE A 428 -19.78 2.66 -4.61
CA ILE A 428 -19.65 1.47 -3.77
C ILE A 428 -20.87 0.55 -3.96
N GLY A 429 -22.07 1.11 -3.98
CA GLY A 429 -23.32 0.34 -4.11
C GLY A 429 -23.40 -0.43 -5.42
N SER A 430 -23.09 0.22 -6.55
CA SER A 430 -23.09 -0.45 -7.86
C SER A 430 -21.97 -1.47 -8.00
N TRP A 431 -20.76 -1.18 -7.50
CA TRP A 431 -19.67 -2.14 -7.49
C TRP A 431 -20.05 -3.40 -6.71
N VAL A 432 -20.46 -3.28 -5.45
CA VAL A 432 -20.83 -4.41 -4.59
C VAL A 432 -22.01 -5.19 -5.18
N LEU A 433 -23.02 -4.49 -5.70
CA LEU A 433 -24.19 -5.14 -6.30
C LEU A 433 -23.80 -6.03 -7.48
N ILE A 434 -22.95 -5.53 -8.39
CA ILE A 434 -22.51 -6.29 -9.56
C ILE A 434 -21.57 -7.43 -9.15
N GLU A 435 -20.64 -7.19 -8.23
CA GLU A 435 -19.73 -8.22 -7.73
C GLU A 435 -20.51 -9.39 -7.09
N VAL A 436 -21.57 -9.11 -6.32
CA VAL A 436 -22.38 -10.14 -5.65
C VAL A 436 -23.35 -10.85 -6.60
N LEU A 437 -24.01 -10.11 -7.50
CA LEU A 437 -25.05 -10.69 -8.36
C LEU A 437 -24.51 -11.35 -9.63
N ILE A 438 -23.40 -10.84 -10.17
CA ILE A 438 -22.84 -11.28 -11.45
C ILE A 438 -21.46 -11.91 -11.25
N GLY A 439 -20.64 -11.34 -10.37
CA GLY A 439 -19.29 -11.82 -10.08
C GLY A 439 -18.42 -11.90 -11.34
N GLU A 440 -17.69 -13.01 -11.50
CA GLU A 440 -16.77 -13.26 -12.62
C GLU A 440 -17.46 -13.33 -13.99
N ALA A 441 -18.79 -13.53 -14.03
CA ALA A 441 -19.53 -13.50 -15.30
C ALA A 441 -19.69 -12.08 -15.88
N SER A 442 -19.28 -11.05 -15.14
CA SER A 442 -19.37 -9.67 -15.59
C SER A 442 -18.34 -9.39 -16.67
N LEU A 443 -18.80 -8.96 -17.85
CA LEU A 443 -17.93 -8.58 -18.97
C LEU A 443 -17.05 -7.36 -18.65
N ILE A 444 -17.54 -6.47 -17.79
CA ILE A 444 -16.79 -5.31 -17.31
C ILE A 444 -16.43 -5.57 -15.84
N PRO A 445 -15.17 -5.41 -15.42
CA PRO A 445 -14.78 -5.48 -14.02
C PRO A 445 -15.70 -4.62 -13.16
N PRO A 446 -16.36 -5.18 -12.12
CA PRO A 446 -17.40 -4.47 -11.37
C PRO A 446 -16.95 -3.13 -10.78
N GLN A 447 -15.67 -3.01 -10.40
CA GLN A 447 -15.09 -1.79 -9.86
C GLN A 447 -15.02 -0.64 -10.89
N LEU A 448 -14.91 -0.94 -12.19
CA LEU A 448 -14.97 0.09 -13.25
C LEU A 448 -16.39 0.62 -13.42
N ILE A 449 -17.41 -0.23 -13.25
CA ILE A 449 -18.81 0.21 -13.20
C ILE A 449 -19.00 1.12 -11.98
N GLY A 450 -18.49 0.72 -10.82
CA GLY A 450 -18.48 1.54 -9.61
C GLY A 450 -17.84 2.92 -9.84
N LEU A 451 -16.66 2.95 -10.48
CA LEU A 451 -15.97 4.19 -10.83
C LEU A 451 -16.82 5.08 -11.75
N ALA A 452 -17.43 4.51 -12.79
CA ALA A 452 -18.27 5.24 -13.73
C ALA A 452 -19.53 5.81 -13.05
N VAL A 453 -20.22 5.02 -12.25
CA VAL A 453 -21.40 5.46 -11.47
C VAL A 453 -21.00 6.53 -10.46
N SER A 454 -19.83 6.40 -9.83
CA SER A 454 -19.28 7.41 -8.92
C SER A 454 -19.06 8.75 -9.63
N ALA A 455 -18.45 8.73 -10.82
CA ALA A 455 -18.23 9.91 -11.64
C ALA A 455 -19.55 10.59 -12.07
N VAL A 456 -20.53 9.80 -12.54
CA VAL A 456 -21.85 10.31 -12.91
C VAL A 456 -22.58 10.89 -11.69
N GLY A 457 -22.53 10.21 -10.55
CA GLY A 457 -23.10 10.65 -9.28
C GLY A 457 -22.51 11.98 -8.81
N MET A 458 -21.19 12.15 -8.92
CA MET A 458 -20.51 13.41 -8.60
C MET A 458 -21.01 14.55 -9.48
N VAL A 459 -20.99 14.37 -10.80
CA VAL A 459 -21.37 15.42 -11.76
C VAL A 459 -22.86 15.77 -11.62
N ALA A 460 -23.74 14.77 -11.66
CA ALA A 460 -25.18 14.98 -11.54
C ALA A 460 -25.55 15.60 -10.18
N GLY A 461 -25.04 15.04 -9.08
CA GLY A 461 -25.36 15.51 -7.74
C GLY A 461 -24.84 16.93 -7.45
N SER A 462 -23.75 17.36 -8.08
CA SER A 462 -23.21 18.72 -7.95
C SER A 462 -23.87 19.76 -8.87
N LEU A 463 -24.43 19.35 -10.01
CA LEU A 463 -25.12 20.27 -10.93
C LEU A 463 -26.62 20.41 -10.64
N LEU A 464 -27.23 19.43 -9.97
CA LEU A 464 -28.62 19.50 -9.54
C LEU A 464 -28.82 20.54 -8.41
N PRO A 465 -30.06 21.00 -8.17
CA PRO A 465 -30.38 21.83 -7.01
C PRO A 465 -29.88 21.17 -5.71
N GLN A 466 -29.11 21.92 -4.93
CA GLN A 466 -28.48 21.41 -3.73
C GLN A 466 -29.52 21.33 -2.60
N LYS A 467 -29.85 20.10 -2.18
CA LYS A 467 -30.71 19.81 -1.03
C LYS A 467 -29.89 19.36 0.19
N ILE A 468 -28.72 18.78 -0.05
CA ILE A 468 -27.85 18.21 0.99
C ILE A 468 -26.54 19.00 1.07
N GLY A 469 -26.12 19.32 2.29
CA GLY A 469 -24.80 19.91 2.53
C GLY A 469 -24.74 21.42 2.30
N GLY A 470 -25.84 22.13 2.55
CA GLY A 470 -25.80 23.59 2.71
C GLY A 470 -24.77 23.95 3.76
N ASN A 471 -23.63 24.46 3.32
CA ASN A 471 -22.68 25.13 4.18
C ASN A 471 -22.63 26.60 3.71
N PRO A 472 -23.54 27.46 4.20
CA PRO A 472 -23.66 28.84 3.74
C PRO A 472 -22.44 29.73 4.07
N GLU A 473 -21.45 29.23 4.81
CA GLU A 473 -20.36 30.03 5.39
C GLU A 473 -19.00 29.95 4.66
N LYS A 474 -18.82 29.09 3.64
CA LYS A 474 -17.50 28.95 2.99
C LYS A 474 -17.50 29.46 1.54
N PRO A 475 -16.81 30.57 1.24
CA PRO A 475 -16.68 31.08 -0.12
C PRO A 475 -16.05 30.05 -1.05
N GLN A 476 -16.40 30.11 -2.34
CA GLN A 476 -15.67 29.41 -3.39
C GLN A 476 -14.19 29.80 -3.33
N GLY A 477 -13.31 28.83 -3.09
CA GLY A 477 -11.87 29.08 -2.97
C GLY A 477 -11.32 29.00 -1.54
N TYR A 478 -12.14 28.76 -0.50
CA TYR A 478 -11.68 28.61 0.89
C TYR A 478 -10.44 27.70 1.04
N LEU A 479 -10.38 26.57 0.34
CA LEU A 479 -9.22 25.67 0.38
C LEU A 479 -7.96 26.29 -0.24
N HIS A 480 -8.10 27.01 -1.35
CA HIS A 480 -6.99 27.70 -2.00
C HIS A 480 -6.50 28.88 -1.14
N GLU A 481 -7.42 29.63 -0.52
CA GLU A 481 -7.09 30.70 0.42
C GLU A 481 -6.44 30.16 1.68
N HIS A 482 -6.95 29.07 2.25
CA HIS A 482 -6.40 28.44 3.44
C HIS A 482 -5.00 27.86 3.17
N ALA A 483 -4.81 27.22 2.01
CA ALA A 483 -3.50 26.75 1.56
C ALA A 483 -2.51 27.89 1.24
N ALA A 484 -2.99 29.10 0.96
CA ALA A 484 -2.16 30.26 0.68
C ALA A 484 -1.70 31.02 1.94
N ARG A 485 -2.31 30.75 3.10
CA ARG A 485 -1.91 31.40 4.37
C ARG A 485 -0.60 30.81 4.88
N PRO A 486 0.40 31.64 5.26
CA PRO A 486 1.61 31.14 5.90
C PRO A 486 1.26 30.59 7.29
N HIS A 487 1.53 29.31 7.52
CA HIS A 487 1.44 28.70 8.84
C HIS A 487 2.70 29.05 9.62
N GLN A 488 2.57 29.63 10.81
CA GLN A 488 3.70 29.82 11.72
C GLN A 488 4.17 28.44 12.21
N HIS A 489 5.47 28.15 12.02
CA HIS A 489 6.09 26.86 12.29
C HIS A 489 6.23 26.55 13.77
#